data_AF-A0AAX4Y2Y2-F1
#
_entry.id   AF-A0AAX4Y2Y2-F1
#
_cell.length_a   1.000
_cell.length_b   1.000
_cell.length_c   1.000
_cell.angle_alpha   90.00
_cell.angle_beta   90.00
_cell.angle_gamma   90.00
#
_symmetry.space_group_name_H-M   'P 1'
#
loop_
_entity.id
_entity.type
_entity.pdbx_description
1 polymer ?
#
loop_
_entity_poly.entity_id
_entity_poly.type
_entity_poly.pdbx_seq_one_letter_code
_entity_poly.pdbx_strand_id
1 'polypeptide(L)' 'CQQNQIEVVNEYNIVTMPNQMTPQEGRFLLSNKVSVVSAGCTPEVQAIADSLIAQIQLTSGISL' A
#
# COMPACT_ATOMS: atom_id res chain seq x y z
N CYS A 1 -6.44 6.38 34.81
CA CYS A 1 -5.75 5.61 33.75
C CYS A 1 -5.64 6.49 32.52
N GLN A 2 -4.52 7.20 32.36
CA GLN A 2 -4.25 7.90 31.12
C GLN A 2 -3.94 6.82 30.08
N GLN A 3 -4.91 6.51 29.22
CA GLN A 3 -4.62 5.83 27.98
C GLN A 3 -3.79 6.81 27.16
N ASN A 4 -2.47 6.72 27.29
CA ASN A 4 -1.57 7.24 26.28
C ASN A 4 -2.08 6.72 24.95
N GLN A 5 -2.61 7.63 24.13
CA GLN A 5 -2.89 7.34 22.74
C GLN A 5 -1.54 6.93 22.17
N ILE A 6 -1.37 5.63 21.92
CA ILE A 6 -0.22 5.14 21.17
C ILE A 6 -0.42 5.74 19.80
N GLU A 7 0.30 6.82 19.52
CA GLU A 7 0.51 7.28 18.15
C GLU A 7 1.21 6.12 17.47
N VAL A 8 0.43 5.25 16.82
CA VAL A 8 0.99 4.18 16.01
C VAL A 8 1.67 4.92 14.87
N VAL A 9 2.98 5.09 14.94
CA VAL A 9 3.79 5.57 13.83
C VAL A 9 3.95 4.37 12.89
N ASN A 10 3.75 4.57 11.59
CA ASN A 10 3.96 3.48 10.64
C ASN A 10 5.47 3.25 10.47
N GLU A 11 5.97 2.17 11.05
CA GLU A 11 7.32 1.71 10.82
C GLU A 11 7.34 0.82 9.57
N TYR A 12 7.96 1.30 8.50
CA TYR A 12 8.15 0.55 7.27
C TYR A 12 9.63 0.19 7.11
N ASN A 13 9.93 -1.09 6.86
CA ASN A 13 11.28 -1.53 6.49
C ASN A 13 11.55 -1.26 5.01
N ILE A 14 11.72 0.01 4.65
CA ILE A 14 12.03 0.44 3.28
C ILE A 14 13.56 0.51 3.13
N VAL A 15 14.11 -0.27 2.20
CA VAL A 15 15.55 -0.31 1.91
C VAL A 15 15.83 0.39 0.57
N THR A 16 16.90 1.18 0.58
CA THR A 16 17.01 2.53 -0.04
C THR A 16 15.91 3.46 0.44
N MET A 17 16.26 4.27 1.46
CA MET A 17 15.34 5.26 1.99
C MET A 17 15.06 6.33 0.93
N PRO A 18 13.79 6.64 0.64
CA PRO A 18 13.44 7.77 -0.22
C PRO A 18 14.05 9.06 0.31
N ASN A 19 14.36 9.98 -0.61
CA ASN A 19 14.91 11.28 -0.25
C ASN A 19 14.00 12.07 0.72
N GLN A 20 12.68 11.84 0.64
CA GLN A 20 11.67 12.44 1.52
C GLN A 20 10.50 11.47 1.73
N MET A 21 9.98 11.44 2.96
CA MET A 21 8.67 10.88 3.30
C MET A 21 7.96 11.90 4.20
N THR A 22 6.74 12.29 3.82
CA THR A 22 5.93 13.21 4.61
C THR A 22 4.74 12.44 5.18
N PRO A 23 4.68 12.23 6.51
CA PRO A 23 3.53 11.63 7.16
C PRO A 23 2.27 12.45 6.86
N GLN A 24 1.17 11.77 6.55
CA GLN A 24 -0.15 12.37 6.36
C GLN A 24 -1.09 11.87 7.44
N GLU A 25 -2.06 12.70 7.82
CA GLU A 25 -3.10 12.28 8.76
C GLU A 25 -3.97 11.17 8.16
N GLY A 26 -4.32 10.20 9.00
CA GLY A 26 -5.11 9.04 8.59
C GLY A 26 -4.27 7.88 8.05
N ARG A 27 -4.96 6.82 7.62
CA ARG A 27 -4.36 5.58 7.15
C ARG A 27 -5.16 5.02 6.00
N PHE A 28 -4.46 4.52 4.98
CA PHE A 28 -5.09 3.77 3.92
C PHE A 28 -5.35 2.33 4.38
N LEU A 29 -6.61 1.89 4.31
CA LEU A 29 -7.00 0.51 4.56
C LEU A 29 -7.17 -0.22 3.23
N LEU A 30 -6.27 -1.15 2.95
CA LEU A 30 -6.42 -2.06 1.82
C LEU A 30 -7.54 -3.06 2.14
N SER A 31 -8.55 -3.13 1.27
CA SER A 31 -9.70 -4.03 1.39
C SER A 31 -10.12 -4.54 0.02
N ASN A 32 -11.03 -5.52 -0.01
CA ASN A 32 -11.59 -6.10 -1.24
C ASN A 32 -12.45 -5.13 -2.08
N LYS A 33 -12.57 -3.86 -1.65
CA LYS A 33 -13.27 -2.80 -2.38
C LYS A 33 -12.32 -1.87 -3.12
N VAL A 34 -11.02 -2.07 -2.97
CA VAL A 34 -9.98 -1.27 -3.62
C VAL A 34 -9.62 -1.94 -4.93
N SER A 35 -9.49 -1.15 -6.00
CA SER A 35 -8.98 -1.61 -7.28
C SER A 35 -7.67 -0.89 -7.64
N VAL A 36 -6.82 -1.55 -8.41
CA VAL A 36 -5.61 -0.95 -8.96
C VAL A 36 -5.96 -0.27 -10.28
N VAL A 37 -5.63 1.03 -10.39
CA VAL A 37 -5.90 1.82 -11.60
C VAL A 37 -4.58 2.27 -12.19
N SER A 38 -4.31 1.88 -13.43
CA SER A 38 -3.15 2.32 -14.20
C SER A 38 -3.52 3.43 -15.18
N ALA A 39 -2.76 4.52 -15.20
CA ALA A 39 -2.98 5.64 -16.12
C ALA A 39 -2.57 5.34 -17.58
N GLY A 40 -1.71 4.36 -17.80
CA GLY A 40 -1.23 3.97 -19.12
C GLY A 40 -1.93 2.72 -19.65
N CYS A 41 -2.47 2.80 -20.87
CA CYS A 41 -3.07 1.66 -21.58
C CYS A 41 -2.01 0.81 -22.31
N THR A 42 -0.77 0.74 -21.82
CA THR A 42 0.27 -0.10 -22.43
C THR A 42 0.25 -1.50 -21.82
N PRO A 43 0.53 -2.56 -22.61
CA PRO A 43 0.57 -3.92 -22.09
C PRO A 43 1.57 -4.11 -20.95
N GLU A 44 2.68 -3.39 -20.98
CA GLU A 44 3.70 -3.42 -19.92
C GLU A 44 3.16 -2.91 -18.59
N VAL A 45 2.45 -1.77 -18.61
CA VAL A 45 1.87 -1.19 -17.39
C VAL A 45 0.78 -2.11 -16.82
N GLN A 46 0.00 -2.75 -17.69
CA GLN A 46 -0.99 -3.74 -17.27
C GLN A 46 -0.32 -4.97 -16.62
N ALA A 47 0.74 -5.51 -17.22
CA ALA A 47 1.46 -6.66 -16.66
C ALA A 47 2.07 -6.36 -15.27
N ILE A 48 2.54 -5.12 -15.06
CA ILE A 48 3.03 -4.65 -13.75
C ILE A 48 1.87 -4.57 -12.75
N ALA A 49 0.71 -4.03 -13.16
CA ALA A 49 -0.48 -3.94 -12.30
C ALA A 49 -0.97 -5.35 -11.90
N ASP A 50 -1.06 -6.28 -12.84
CA ASP A 50 -1.47 -7.66 -12.59
C ASP A 50 -0.50 -8.37 -11.62
N SER A 51 0.80 -8.15 -11.80
CA SER A 51 1.84 -8.69 -10.91
C SER A 51 1.71 -8.15 -9.48
N LEU A 52 1.40 -6.87 -9.31
CA LEU A 52 1.17 -6.26 -8.00
C LEU A 52 -0.09 -6.84 -7.32
N ILE A 53 -1.19 -6.99 -8.06
CA ILE A 53 -2.44 -7.57 -7.54
C ILE A 53 -2.19 -9.00 -7.04
N ALA A 54 -1.52 -9.82 -7.85
CA ALA A 54 -1.17 -11.19 -7.47
C ALA A 54 -0.31 -11.23 -6.19
N GLN A 55 0.70 -10.35 -6.09
CA GLN A 55 1.55 -10.29 -4.90
C GLN A 55 0.76 -9.89 -3.64
N ILE A 56 -0.15 -8.92 -3.75
CA ILE A 56 -1.02 -8.51 -2.65
C ILE A 56 -1.91 -9.67 -2.21
N GLN A 57 -2.53 -10.38 -3.16
CA GLN A 57 -3.38 -11.53 -2.87
C GLN A 57 -2.62 -12.64 -2.17
N LEU A 58 -1.40 -12.95 -2.61
CA LEU A 58 -0.54 -13.95 -1.96
C LEU A 58 -0.16 -13.58 -0.54
N THR A 59 0.11 -12.30 -0.28
CA THR A 59 0.61 -11.83 1.02
C THR A 59 -0.52 -11.62 2.04
N SER A 60 -1.70 -11.18 1.58
CA SER A 60 -2.80 -10.74 2.46
C SER A 60 -4.08 -11.57 2.35
N GLY A 61 -4.21 -12.42 1.32
CA GLY A 61 -5.45 -13.12 0.98
C GLY A 61 -6.55 -12.21 0.40
N ILE A 62 -6.28 -10.91 0.23
CA ILE A 62 -7.24 -9.94 -0.30
C ILE A 62 -7.26 -10.05 -1.83
N SER A 63 -8.46 -10.17 -2.40
CA SER A 63 -8.68 -10.05 -3.85
C SER A 63 -9.07 -8.60 -4.18
N LEU A 64 -8.34 -7.99 -5.09
CA LEU A 64 -8.53 -6.61 -5.58
C LEU A 64 -9.20 -6.61 -6.96
#